data_AF-A0A2H5BST9-F1
#
_entry.id   AF-A0A2H5BST9-F1
#
_cell.length_a   1.000
_cell.length_b   1.000
_cell.length_c   1.000
_cell.angle_alpha   90.00
_cell.angle_beta   90.00
_cell.angle_gamma   90.00
#
_symmetry.space_group_name_H-M   'P 1'
#
loop_
_entity.id
_entity.type
_entity.pdbx_description
1 polymer ?
#
loop_
_entity_poly.entity_id
_entity_poly.type
_entity_poly.pdbx_seq_one_letter_code
_entity_poly.pdbx_strand_id
1 'polypeptide(L)'
;MLMETISSIAKRLNVTNGRIYQIIKEIPADKQPKKDAKGKYNFTKESVEAIESYYNSSSSPKTDNESDLVKQLRADLEDAKAEIKAKNNQIDKFQQLLDQQQQLNLATNRQNEKLLDGNADNTPQKGSESPNKDDTDGLEPNEDNHKVEDNKTPKKGFFDWLKRG
;
A
#
# COMPACT_ATOMS: atom_id res chain seq x y z
N MET A 1 -53.20 25.65 2.05
CA MET A 1 -52.00 25.51 1.19
C MET A 1 -50.79 25.53 2.09
N LEU A 2 -49.95 24.50 2.04
CA LEU A 2 -48.64 24.54 2.72
C LEU A 2 -47.81 25.62 2.03
N MET A 3 -47.33 26.61 2.79
CA MET A 3 -46.39 27.59 2.24
C MET A 3 -45.04 26.89 2.08
N GLU A 4 -44.54 26.84 0.84
CA GLU A 4 -43.20 26.34 0.58
C GLU A 4 -42.17 27.28 1.22
N THR A 5 -41.16 26.68 1.84
CA THR A 5 -40.07 27.41 2.49
C THR A 5 -38.75 26.95 1.91
N ILE A 6 -37.71 27.77 2.06
CA ILE A 6 -36.34 27.41 1.64
C ILE A 6 -35.95 26.05 2.22
N SER A 7 -36.22 25.81 3.50
CA SER A 7 -35.90 24.54 4.16
C SER A 7 -36.68 23.35 3.58
N SER A 8 -37.92 23.56 3.12
CA SER A 8 -38.71 22.51 2.44
C SER A 8 -38.09 22.14 1.10
N ILE A 9 -37.79 23.15 0.27
CA ILE A 9 -37.17 22.98 -1.04
C ILE A 9 -35.77 22.37 -0.91
N ALA A 10 -34.98 22.83 0.04
CA ALA A 10 -33.64 22.32 0.32
C ALA A 10 -33.65 20.84 0.71
N LYS A 11 -34.59 20.44 1.59
CA LYS A 11 -34.78 19.03 1.95
C LYS A 11 -35.20 18.18 0.76
N ARG A 12 -36.13 18.66 -0.07
CA ARG A 12 -36.59 17.95 -1.27
C ARG A 12 -35.49 17.75 -2.31
N LEU A 13 -34.65 18.76 -2.51
CA LEU A 13 -33.54 18.72 -3.46
C LEU A 13 -32.25 18.14 -2.86
N ASN A 14 -32.26 17.77 -1.57
CA ASN A 14 -31.09 17.30 -0.81
C ASN A 14 -29.88 18.27 -0.90
N VAL A 15 -30.14 19.56 -0.72
CA VAL A 15 -29.12 20.62 -0.73
C VAL A 15 -29.17 21.47 0.53
N THR A 16 -28.17 22.32 0.73
CA THR A 16 -28.17 23.29 1.83
C THR A 16 -29.11 24.47 1.52
N ASN A 17 -29.65 25.12 2.55
CA ASN A 17 -30.43 26.35 2.40
C ASN A 17 -29.63 27.45 1.66
N GLY A 18 -28.30 27.50 1.88
CA GLY A 18 -27.39 28.39 1.18
C GLY A 18 -27.41 28.20 -0.34
N ARG A 19 -27.43 26.94 -0.80
CA ARG A 19 -27.50 26.63 -2.24
C ARG A 19 -28.79 27.13 -2.87
N ILE A 20 -29.93 27.02 -2.17
CA ILE A 20 -31.20 27.57 -2.66
C ILE A 20 -31.12 29.10 -2.83
N TYR A 21 -30.48 29.82 -1.90
CA TYR A 21 -30.27 31.27 -2.06
C TYR A 21 -29.40 31.62 -3.26
N GLN A 22 -28.41 30.78 -3.60
CA GLN A 22 -27.59 30.96 -4.81
C GLN A 22 -28.43 30.77 -6.06
N ILE A 23 -29.18 29.67 -6.14
CA ILE A 23 -30.06 29.35 -7.27
C ILE A 23 -31.06 30.49 -7.50
N ILE A 24 -31.65 31.05 -6.44
CA ILE A 24 -32.56 32.20 -6.55
C ILE A 24 -31.89 33.40 -7.24
N LYS A 25 -30.59 33.64 -7.05
CA LYS A 25 -29.87 34.73 -7.74
C LYS A 25 -29.55 34.41 -9.20
N GLU A 26 -29.48 33.12 -9.54
CA GLU A 26 -29.06 32.62 -10.86
C GLU A 26 -30.25 32.40 -11.81
N ILE A 27 -31.48 32.25 -11.30
CA ILE A 27 -32.69 32.16 -12.13
C ILE A 27 -33.12 33.54 -12.67
N PRO A 28 -33.84 33.58 -13.81
CA PRO A 28 -34.37 34.82 -14.40
C PRO A 28 -35.18 35.65 -13.40
N ALA A 29 -34.98 36.98 -13.41
CA ALA A 29 -35.54 37.91 -12.42
C ALA A 29 -37.08 37.93 -12.38
N ASP A 30 -37.73 37.62 -13.50
CA ASP A 30 -39.17 37.45 -13.64
C ASP A 30 -39.70 36.25 -12.84
N LYS A 31 -38.89 35.20 -12.69
CA LYS A 31 -39.25 33.95 -11.99
C LYS A 31 -38.71 33.86 -10.57
N GLN A 32 -37.99 34.89 -10.11
CA GLN A 32 -37.47 34.92 -8.75
C GLN A 32 -38.60 35.05 -7.72
N PRO A 33 -38.54 34.29 -6.61
CA PRO A 33 -39.48 34.47 -5.51
C PRO A 33 -39.36 35.91 -4.97
N LYS A 34 -40.50 36.56 -4.75
CA LYS A 34 -40.54 37.95 -4.24
C LYS A 34 -40.47 37.96 -2.73
N LYS A 35 -39.87 39.01 -2.17
CA LYS A 35 -39.83 39.21 -0.72
C LYS A 35 -41.11 39.88 -0.24
N ASP A 36 -41.61 39.43 0.91
CA ASP A 36 -42.69 40.09 1.64
C ASP A 36 -42.19 41.36 2.36
N ALA A 37 -43.11 42.09 2.99
CA ALA A 37 -42.78 43.29 3.79
C ALA A 37 -41.83 43.01 4.97
N LYS A 38 -41.64 41.73 5.34
CA LYS A 38 -40.74 41.27 6.41
C LYS A 38 -39.40 40.76 5.87
N GLY A 39 -39.15 40.92 4.56
CA GLY A 39 -37.92 40.50 3.89
C GLY A 39 -37.80 38.99 3.64
N LYS A 40 -38.85 38.19 3.89
CA LYS A 40 -38.88 36.75 3.64
C LYS A 40 -39.34 36.45 2.22
N TYR A 41 -38.72 35.45 1.59
CA TYR A 41 -39.14 34.98 0.27
C TYR A 41 -40.52 34.32 0.34
N ASN A 42 -41.40 34.75 -0.56
CA ASN A 42 -42.67 34.12 -0.85
C ASN A 42 -42.53 33.28 -2.12
N PHE A 43 -42.68 31.97 -1.97
CA PHE A 43 -42.50 30.99 -3.04
C PHE A 43 -43.85 30.72 -3.73
N THR A 44 -43.96 31.15 -4.97
CA THR A 44 -45.03 30.74 -5.88
C THR A 44 -44.67 29.42 -6.56
N LYS A 45 -45.68 28.70 -7.06
CA LYS A 45 -45.46 27.45 -7.81
C LYS A 45 -44.45 27.63 -8.95
N GLU A 46 -44.56 28.74 -9.70
CA GLU A 46 -43.64 29.09 -10.78
C GLU A 46 -42.19 29.30 -10.30
N SER A 47 -41.99 30.02 -9.19
CA SER A 47 -40.65 30.24 -8.63
C SER A 47 -40.01 28.94 -8.13
N VAL A 48 -40.81 28.02 -7.59
CA VAL A 48 -40.35 26.70 -7.15
C VAL A 48 -39.95 25.86 -8.35
N GLU A 49 -40.80 25.80 -9.38
CA GLU A 49 -40.50 25.11 -10.65
C GLU A 49 -39.25 25.68 -11.32
N ALA A 50 -39.03 27.00 -11.27
CA ALA A 50 -37.81 27.62 -11.79
C ALA A 50 -36.56 27.19 -11.00
N ILE A 51 -36.65 27.12 -9.67
CA ILE A 51 -35.54 26.64 -8.81
C ILE A 51 -35.25 25.17 -9.09
N GLU A 52 -36.27 24.33 -9.20
CA GLU A 52 -36.11 22.90 -9.49
C GLU A 52 -35.58 22.67 -10.90
N SER A 53 -36.10 23.39 -11.89
CA SER A 53 -35.63 23.35 -13.28
C SER A 53 -34.18 23.81 -13.36
N TYR A 54 -33.79 24.88 -12.65
CA TYR A 54 -32.40 25.33 -12.61
C TYR A 54 -31.51 24.31 -11.90
N TYR A 55 -31.96 23.71 -10.80
CA TYR A 55 -31.20 22.66 -10.12
C TYR A 55 -30.99 21.44 -11.03
N ASN A 56 -32.04 20.97 -11.70
CA ASN A 56 -31.99 19.82 -12.61
C ASN A 56 -31.23 20.12 -13.92
N SER A 57 -31.27 21.38 -14.39
CA SER A 57 -30.53 21.81 -15.58
C SER A 57 -29.07 22.12 -15.24
N SER A 58 -28.76 22.68 -14.06
CA SER A 58 -27.39 22.94 -13.61
C SER A 58 -26.71 21.70 -13.03
N SER A 59 -27.45 20.65 -12.68
CA SER A 59 -26.89 19.32 -12.43
C SER A 59 -26.39 18.64 -13.71
N SER A 60 -26.43 19.32 -14.85
CA SER A 60 -25.40 19.17 -15.88
C SER A 60 -25.25 20.41 -16.76
N PRO A 61 -24.02 20.86 -16.96
CA PRO A 61 -23.44 20.55 -18.24
C PRO A 61 -22.64 19.27 -18.05
N LYS A 62 -22.92 18.27 -18.88
CA LYS A 62 -21.84 17.45 -19.40
C LYS A 62 -20.95 18.39 -20.19
N THR A 63 -20.18 19.24 -19.51
CA THR A 63 -18.97 19.75 -20.13
C THR A 63 -18.00 18.60 -20.01
N ASP A 64 -17.61 18.04 -21.14
CA ASP A 64 -16.37 17.27 -21.34
C ASP A 64 -15.10 18.07 -20.97
N ASN A 65 -15.23 19.12 -20.15
CA ASN A 65 -14.16 19.79 -19.45
C ASN A 65 -14.10 19.18 -18.06
N GLU A 66 -13.59 17.95 -17.98
CA GLU A 66 -12.90 17.56 -16.76
C GLU A 66 -11.97 18.72 -16.39
N SER A 67 -12.12 19.23 -15.16
CA SER A 67 -11.19 20.20 -14.58
C SER A 67 -9.77 19.74 -14.91
N ASP A 68 -8.89 20.65 -15.33
CA ASP A 68 -7.50 20.29 -15.68
C ASP A 68 -6.83 19.51 -14.55
N LEU A 69 -7.23 19.76 -13.30
CA LEU A 69 -6.82 18.98 -12.14
C LEU A 69 -7.26 17.51 -12.20
N VAL A 70 -8.48 17.22 -12.65
CA VAL A 70 -9.00 15.86 -12.80
C VAL A 70 -8.29 15.13 -13.94
N LYS A 71 -8.00 15.82 -15.05
CA LYS A 71 -7.20 15.24 -16.15
C LYS A 71 -5.78 14.90 -15.69
N GLN A 72 -5.15 15.82 -14.95
CA GLN A 72 -3.83 15.60 -14.38
C GLN A 72 -3.84 14.43 -13.39
N LEU A 73 -4.81 14.37 -12.47
CA LEU A 73 -4.94 13.27 -11.53
C LEU A 73 -5.14 11.91 -12.23
N ARG A 74 -5.81 11.87 -13.38
CA ARG A 74 -5.95 10.64 -14.17
C ARG A 74 -4.65 10.22 -14.82
N ALA A 75 -3.91 11.16 -15.40
CA ALA A 75 -2.59 10.90 -15.97
C ALA A 75 -1.63 10.40 -14.89
N ASP A 76 -1.56 11.06 -13.74
CA ASP A 76 -0.74 10.65 -12.60
C ASP A 76 -1.11 9.25 -12.10
N LEU A 77 -2.40 8.89 -12.10
CA LEU A 77 -2.87 7.57 -11.71
C LEU A 77 -2.46 6.49 -12.73
N GLU A 78 -2.56 6.81 -14.02
CA GLU A 78 -2.12 5.91 -15.09
C GLU A 78 -0.61 5.67 -15.04
N ASP A 79 0.18 6.72 -14.86
CA ASP A 79 1.63 6.64 -14.71
C ASP A 79 2.02 5.83 -13.47
N ALA A 80 1.39 6.10 -12.32
CA ALA A 80 1.62 5.33 -11.09
C ALA A 80 1.27 3.84 -11.27
N LYS A 81 0.19 3.53 -11.99
CA LYS A 81 -0.20 2.15 -12.28
C LYS A 81 0.81 1.47 -13.21
N ALA A 82 1.32 2.18 -14.20
CA ALA A 82 2.36 1.68 -15.10
C ALA A 82 3.66 1.41 -14.33
N GLU A 83 4.06 2.32 -13.44
CA GLU A 83 5.24 2.16 -12.59
C GLU A 83 5.10 0.95 -11.65
N ILE A 84 3.95 0.77 -10.99
CA ILE A 84 3.67 -0.38 -10.14
C ILE A 84 3.80 -1.67 -10.93
N LYS A 85 3.23 -1.72 -12.15
CA LYS A 85 3.35 -2.91 -13.02
C LYS A 85 4.81 -3.20 -13.40
N ALA A 86 5.59 -2.16 -13.71
CA ALA A 86 7.01 -2.32 -14.03
C ALA A 86 7.81 -2.84 -12.83
N LYS A 87 7.58 -2.29 -11.62
CA LYS A 87 8.24 -2.76 -10.39
C LYS A 87 7.84 -4.19 -10.05
N ASN A 88 6.57 -4.57 -10.20
CA ASN A 88 6.14 -5.95 -9.96
C ASN A 88 6.83 -6.93 -10.92
N ASN A 89 6.90 -6.60 -12.22
CA ASN A 89 7.65 -7.43 -13.18
C ASN A 89 9.14 -7.56 -12.81
N GLN A 90 9.72 -6.51 -12.23
CA GLN A 90 11.10 -6.56 -11.76
C GLN A 90 11.26 -7.46 -10.53
N ILE A 91 10.31 -7.41 -9.59
CA ILE A 91 10.25 -8.30 -8.43
C ILE A 91 10.15 -9.76 -8.90
N ASP A 92 9.29 -10.07 -9.86
CA ASP A 92 9.14 -11.43 -10.40
C ASP A 92 10.46 -11.95 -10.99
N LYS A 93 11.19 -11.11 -11.73
CA LYS A 93 12.51 -11.47 -12.27
C LYS A 93 13.53 -11.71 -11.16
N PHE A 94 13.56 -10.88 -10.13
CA PHE A 94 14.46 -11.08 -9.00
C PHE A 94 14.14 -12.34 -8.22
N GLN A 95 12.85 -12.67 -8.06
CA GLN A 95 12.44 -13.93 -7.43
C GLN A 95 12.92 -15.13 -8.25
N GLN A 96 12.74 -15.12 -9.58
CA GLN A 96 13.24 -16.18 -10.45
C GLN A 96 14.75 -16.36 -10.37
N LEU A 97 15.52 -15.27 -10.36
CA LEU A 97 16.97 -15.31 -10.23
C LEU A 97 17.41 -15.87 -8.87
N LEU A 98 16.71 -15.49 -7.80
CA LEU A 98 16.96 -16.00 -6.46
C LEU A 98 16.71 -17.52 -6.40
N ASP A 99 15.60 -17.98 -6.97
CA ASP A 99 15.25 -19.40 -7.02
C ASP A 99 16.28 -20.21 -7.81
N GLN A 100 16.75 -19.68 -8.96
CA GLN A 100 17.81 -20.29 -9.74
C GLN A 100 19.11 -20.40 -8.94
N GLN A 101 19.50 -19.34 -8.22
CA GLN A 101 20.71 -19.36 -7.40
C GLN A 101 20.62 -20.41 -6.28
N GLN A 102 19.45 -20.53 -5.63
CA GLN A 102 19.23 -21.53 -4.59
C GLN A 102 19.33 -22.95 -5.16
N GLN A 103 18.72 -23.22 -6.31
CA GLN A 103 18.80 -24.51 -6.97
C GLN A 103 20.23 -24.89 -7.35
N LEU A 104 20.98 -23.94 -7.92
CA LEU A 104 22.39 -24.15 -8.29
C LEU A 104 23.26 -24.45 -7.06
N ASN A 105 23.06 -23.73 -5.96
CA ASN A 105 23.77 -23.98 -4.71
C ASN A 105 23.48 -25.38 -4.16
N LEU A 106 22.21 -25.80 -4.16
CA LEU A 106 21.82 -27.14 -3.72
C LEU A 106 22.40 -28.24 -4.63
N ALA A 107 22.38 -28.04 -5.94
CA ALA A 107 22.96 -28.97 -6.90
C ALA A 107 24.48 -29.11 -6.70
N THR A 108 25.16 -27.98 -6.50
CA THR A 108 26.61 -27.92 -6.24
C THR A 108 26.96 -28.63 -4.94
N ASN A 109 26.22 -28.37 -3.86
CA ASN A 109 26.43 -29.06 -2.58
C ASN A 109 26.25 -30.57 -2.70
N ARG A 110 25.18 -31.03 -3.37
CA ARG A 110 24.96 -32.46 -3.63
C ARG A 110 26.08 -33.10 -4.46
N GLN A 111 26.63 -32.37 -5.42
CA GLN A 111 27.76 -32.87 -6.21
C GLN A 111 29.03 -32.97 -5.35
N ASN A 112 29.29 -31.96 -4.52
CA ASN A 112 30.43 -31.96 -3.61
C ASN A 112 30.35 -33.11 -2.59
N GLU A 113 29.17 -33.37 -2.01
CA GLU A 113 28.92 -34.51 -1.13
C GLU A 113 29.25 -35.84 -1.83
N LYS A 114 28.75 -36.05 -3.06
CA LYS A 114 29.06 -37.27 -3.83
C LYS A 114 30.54 -37.48 -4.10
N LEU A 115 31.30 -36.40 -4.32
CA LEU A 115 32.75 -36.47 -4.53
C LEU A 115 33.50 -36.77 -3.24
N LEU A 116 33.00 -36.31 -2.10
CA LEU A 116 33.55 -36.65 -0.79
C LEU A 116 33.26 -38.12 -0.43
N ASP A 117 32.04 -38.58 -0.66
CA ASP A 117 31.61 -39.95 -0.38
C ASP A 117 32.31 -40.96 -1.31
N GLY A 118 32.45 -40.63 -2.61
CA GLY A 118 33.13 -41.48 -3.59
C GLY A 118 34.64 -41.63 -3.36
N ASN A 119 35.25 -40.80 -2.52
CA ASN A 119 36.66 -40.91 -2.13
C ASN A 119 36.88 -41.73 -0.84
N ALA A 120 35.82 -42.14 -0.14
CA ALA A 120 35.94 -42.87 1.13
C ALA A 120 36.09 -44.40 0.97
N ASP A 121 35.88 -44.97 -0.23
CA ASP A 121 35.76 -46.43 -0.42
C ASP A 121 37.05 -47.19 -0.80
N ASN A 122 38.24 -46.59 -0.66
CA ASN A 122 39.52 -47.30 -0.91
C ASN A 122 40.49 -47.29 0.29
N THR A 123 40.02 -47.60 1.51
CA THR A 123 40.94 -47.97 2.60
C THR A 123 40.40 -49.15 3.41
N PRO A 124 41.06 -50.33 3.42
CA PRO A 124 40.61 -51.47 4.20
C PRO A 124 40.99 -51.33 5.69
N GLN A 125 39.96 -51.33 6.53
CA GLN A 125 39.81 -52.03 7.82
C GLN A 125 41.03 -52.15 8.78
N LYS A 126 40.88 -51.59 10.00
CA LYS A 126 41.17 -52.23 11.31
C LYS A 126 40.68 -51.29 12.44
N GLY A 127 39.66 -51.66 13.22
CA GLY A 127 39.80 -52.30 14.55
C GLY A 127 40.10 -51.22 15.61
N SER A 128 39.29 -50.93 16.64
CA SER A 128 38.58 -51.82 17.55
C SER A 128 37.58 -51.02 18.40
N GLU A 129 36.47 -51.67 18.74
CA GLU A 129 35.51 -51.28 19.79
C GLU A 129 36.19 -51.02 21.16
N SER A 130 35.66 -50.08 21.96
CA SER A 130 34.98 -50.44 23.23
C SER A 130 34.32 -49.21 23.91
N PRO A 131 33.16 -49.36 24.60
CA PRO A 131 32.32 -48.27 25.10
C PRO A 131 32.36 -48.09 26.63
N ASN A 132 31.66 -47.03 27.08
CA ASN A 132 31.17 -46.75 28.45
C ASN A 132 32.16 -46.13 29.46
N LYS A 133 31.76 -44.99 30.04
CA LYS A 133 31.23 -44.93 31.42
C LYS A 133 30.54 -43.60 31.72
N ASP A 134 29.46 -43.75 32.48
CA ASP A 134 28.45 -42.81 32.92
C ASP A 134 28.84 -42.08 34.22
N ASP A 135 28.08 -41.01 34.52
CA ASP A 135 27.77 -40.38 35.81
C ASP A 135 28.85 -39.62 36.61
N THR A 136 28.64 -38.32 36.85
CA THR A 136 28.05 -37.78 38.11
C THR A 136 28.22 -36.25 38.23
N ASP A 137 27.11 -35.65 38.65
CA ASP A 137 26.77 -34.29 39.07
C ASP A 137 27.73 -33.57 40.06
N GLY A 138 27.73 -32.23 40.06
CA GLY A 138 28.41 -31.41 41.07
C GLY A 138 28.82 -30.00 40.64
N LEU A 139 27.87 -29.05 40.70
CA LEU A 139 28.11 -27.61 40.65
C LEU A 139 28.75 -27.11 41.96
N GLU A 140 29.86 -26.35 41.89
CA GLU A 140 29.96 -24.95 42.35
C GLU A 140 31.41 -24.40 42.32
N PRO A 141 31.59 -23.06 42.32
CA PRO A 141 32.70 -22.36 41.66
C PRO A 141 33.76 -21.83 42.64
N ASN A 142 35.00 -21.64 42.17
CA ASN A 142 35.71 -20.36 42.38
C ASN A 142 37.04 -20.26 41.62
N GLU A 143 37.14 -19.12 40.94
CA GLU A 143 38.26 -18.18 40.77
C GLU A 143 39.68 -18.62 40.36
N ASP A 144 40.10 -17.94 39.28
CA ASP A 144 41.42 -17.41 38.98
C ASP A 144 42.37 -18.13 37.98
N ASN A 145 42.30 -17.57 36.76
CA ASN A 145 43.40 -17.18 35.87
C ASN A 145 44.31 -18.27 35.31
N HIS A 146 44.10 -18.61 34.02
CA HIS A 146 45.16 -18.51 33.00
C HIS A 146 44.58 -18.60 31.57
N LYS A 147 44.79 -17.53 30.80
CA LYS A 147 44.74 -17.38 29.32
C LYS A 147 44.19 -18.58 28.52
N VAL A 148 42.94 -18.47 28.06
CA VAL A 148 42.50 -19.12 26.81
C VAL A 148 42.55 -18.08 25.71
N GLU A 149 43.41 -18.32 24.75
CA GLU A 149 43.61 -17.51 23.56
C GLU A 149 42.38 -17.70 22.65
N ASP A 150 41.45 -16.74 22.73
CA ASP A 150 40.30 -16.63 21.85
C ASP A 150 40.77 -16.36 20.41
N ASN A 151 41.14 -17.40 19.68
CA ASN A 151 41.28 -17.33 18.23
C ASN A 151 39.87 -17.28 17.59
N LYS A 152 39.19 -16.14 17.78
CA LYS A 152 38.01 -15.76 17.02
C LYS A 152 38.46 -15.59 15.57
N THR A 153 38.27 -16.62 14.74
CA THR A 153 38.21 -16.43 13.30
C THR A 153 37.08 -15.43 13.03
N PRO A 154 37.36 -14.24 12.47
CA PRO A 154 36.30 -13.31 12.14
C PRO A 154 35.46 -13.96 11.04
N LYS A 155 34.18 -14.20 11.32
CA LYS A 155 33.18 -14.52 10.31
C LYS A 155 33.13 -13.33 9.36
N LYS A 156 33.93 -13.39 8.29
CA LYS A 156 33.90 -12.41 7.20
C LYS A 156 32.48 -12.40 6.66
N GLY A 157 31.78 -11.31 6.92
CA GLY A 157 30.42 -11.12 6.45
C GLY A 157 30.44 -11.06 4.94
N PHE A 158 29.41 -11.61 4.31
CA PHE A 158 29.18 -11.66 2.86
C PHE A 158 29.28 -10.29 2.15
N PHE A 159 29.38 -9.18 2.90
CA PHE A 159 29.41 -7.80 2.39
C PHE A 159 30.72 -7.05 2.67
N ASP A 160 31.78 -7.73 3.14
CA ASP A 160 33.08 -7.07 3.45
C ASP A 160 33.77 -6.43 2.24
N TRP A 161 33.39 -6.79 1.01
CA TRP A 161 33.91 -6.14 -0.19
C TRP A 161 33.40 -4.68 -0.37
N LEU A 162 32.30 -4.31 0.29
CA LEU A 162 31.64 -3.01 0.12
C LEU A 162 32.36 -1.87 0.86
N LYS A 163 33.21 -2.21 1.85
CA LYS A 163 33.94 -1.22 2.66
C LYS A 163 35.31 -0.82 2.09
N ARG A 164 35.67 -1.32 0.89
CA ARG A 164 36.87 -0.90 0.17
C ARG A 164 36.51 0.02 -1.01
N GLY A 165 35.79 1.10 -0.71
CA GLY A 165 35.55 2.23 -1.59
C GLY A 165 36.21 3.48 -1.04
#